data_AF-R6IKJ0-F1
#
_entry.id   AF-R6IKJ0-F1
#
_cell.length_a   1.000
_cell.length_b   1.000
_cell.length_c   1.000
_cell.angle_alpha   90.00
_cell.angle_beta   90.00
_cell.angle_gamma   90.00
#
_symmetry.space_group_name_H-M   'P 1'
#
loop_
_entity.id
_entity.type
_entity.pdbx_description
1 polymer ?
#
loop_
_entity_poly.entity_id
_entity_poly.type
_entity_poly.pdbx_seq_one_letter_code
_entity_poly.pdbx_strand_id
1 'polypeptide(L)'
;MILGLDEGGEPPQLSVKLLPKDKTRKIAGPYVCIAAQSSSQAKYWNNGRGWLGVVKHLKAKGYRVLCIDRENVYGMKSRFNIIPYGAEDFTGKLPLSERIDLLYHADFFIGLSSGLSWVANGVGIPVVLISGFTLPFNEFATPYRVINYHVCNGCWNDTQVVFDHKDFEWCPRLKGTDRQFECSRYITPEAVNKVIDKLMADHQLYPLAPKQPAPDKAASAEAESIASAAINKTTAAKTTGKAKKARIRK
;
A
#
# COMPACT_ATOMS: atom_id res chain seq x y z
N MET A 1 -20.09 23.27 -2.76
CA MET A 1 -18.67 23.12 -2.39
C MET A 1 -18.29 24.03 -1.21
N ILE A 2 -17.48 23.58 -0.24
CA ILE A 2 -17.09 24.37 0.97
C ILE A 2 -16.08 25.50 0.65
N LEU A 3 -15.16 25.29 -0.30
CA LEU A 3 -14.09 26.24 -0.64
C LEU A 3 -14.27 26.95 -2.00
N GLY A 4 -15.27 26.57 -2.79
CA GLY A 4 -15.61 27.27 -4.05
C GLY A 4 -14.58 27.17 -5.19
N LEU A 5 -13.80 26.09 -5.27
CA LEU A 5 -12.87 25.82 -6.37
C LEU A 5 -13.58 25.04 -7.52
N ASP A 6 -14.04 25.74 -8.56
CA ASP A 6 -14.73 25.29 -9.79
C ASP A 6 -15.00 23.78 -10.05
N GLU A 7 -16.29 23.44 -10.25
CA GLU A 7 -16.87 22.10 -10.56
C GLU A 7 -17.07 21.85 -12.07
N GLY A 8 -16.03 21.93 -12.89
CA GLY A 8 -16.18 21.79 -14.36
C GLY A 8 -15.66 20.51 -15.00
N GLY A 9 -14.77 19.80 -14.31
CA GLY A 9 -14.12 18.59 -14.84
C GLY A 9 -13.83 17.61 -13.72
N GLU A 10 -13.56 16.34 -14.06
CA GLU A 10 -13.01 15.43 -13.07
C GLU A 10 -11.75 16.10 -12.46
N PRO A 11 -11.72 16.33 -11.14
CA PRO A 11 -10.52 16.86 -10.53
C PRO A 11 -9.36 15.96 -10.94
N PRO A 12 -8.21 16.50 -11.40
CA PRO A 12 -7.06 15.67 -11.68
C PRO A 12 -6.84 14.79 -10.46
N GLN A 13 -6.53 13.50 -10.68
CA GLN A 13 -6.38 12.51 -9.62
C GLN A 13 -5.19 12.89 -8.71
N LEU A 14 -5.41 13.90 -7.88
CA LEU A 14 -4.46 14.52 -6.98
C LEU A 14 -4.53 13.70 -5.70
N SER A 15 -3.67 12.69 -5.62
CA SER A 15 -3.35 12.09 -4.33
C SER A 15 -2.40 13.00 -3.57
N VAL A 16 -2.67 13.19 -2.28
CA VAL A 16 -1.71 13.85 -1.38
C VAL A 16 -0.43 13.02 -1.39
N LYS A 17 0.72 13.62 -1.74
CA LYS A 17 2.00 12.91 -1.74
C LYS A 17 2.68 13.03 -0.38
N LEU A 18 2.65 11.96 0.40
CA LEU A 18 3.35 11.82 1.67
C LEU A 18 4.75 11.25 1.41
N LEU A 19 5.79 12.00 1.81
CA LEU A 19 7.18 11.60 1.61
C LEU A 19 7.76 11.04 2.91
N PRO A 20 8.53 9.93 2.84
CA PRO A 20 9.26 9.43 4.00
C PRO A 20 10.30 10.46 4.46
N LYS A 21 10.48 10.56 5.77
CA LYS A 21 11.58 11.29 6.38
C LYS A 21 12.87 10.46 6.31
N ASP A 22 12.76 9.16 6.56
CA ASP A 22 13.85 8.20 6.47
C ASP A 22 13.56 7.18 5.37
N LYS A 23 14.38 7.21 4.31
CA LYS A 23 14.28 6.29 3.16
C LYS A 23 15.03 4.97 3.37
N THR A 24 15.58 4.75 4.56
CA THR A 24 16.35 3.56 4.88
C THR A 24 15.40 2.41 5.17
N ARG A 25 15.51 1.33 4.38
CA ARG A 25 14.72 0.11 4.63
C ARG A 25 15.20 -0.58 5.90
N LYS A 26 14.36 -0.59 6.94
CA LYS A 26 14.66 -1.23 8.24
C LYS A 26 14.28 -2.71 8.29
N ILE A 27 13.31 -3.12 7.48
CA ILE A 27 12.74 -4.47 7.51
C ILE A 27 13.26 -5.28 6.33
N ALA A 28 14.01 -6.34 6.64
CA ALA A 28 14.47 -7.29 5.64
C ALA A 28 13.31 -8.14 5.09
N GLY A 29 13.36 -8.42 3.79
CA GLY A 29 12.36 -9.22 3.09
C GLY A 29 11.09 -8.46 2.72
N PRO A 30 10.25 -9.05 1.85
CA PRO A 30 8.97 -8.48 1.42
C PRO A 30 7.94 -8.49 2.56
N TYR A 31 7.16 -7.43 2.68
CA TYR A 31 6.13 -7.32 3.72
C TYR A 31 4.93 -6.49 3.29
N VAL A 32 3.81 -6.77 3.95
CA VAL A 32 2.52 -6.09 3.77
C VAL A 32 2.11 -5.49 5.10
N CYS A 33 1.63 -4.26 5.07
CA CYS A 33 1.06 -3.61 6.25
C CYS A 33 -0.47 -3.79 6.26
N ILE A 34 -1.03 -4.04 7.45
CA ILE A 34 -2.47 -4.13 7.67
C ILE A 34 -2.93 -3.16 8.76
N ALA A 35 -4.16 -2.67 8.66
CA ALA A 35 -4.86 -1.95 9.72
C ALA A 35 -6.25 -2.52 9.94
N ALA A 36 -6.48 -3.08 11.12
CA ALA A 36 -7.69 -3.76 11.53
C ALA A 36 -8.54 -2.94 12.52
N GLN A 37 -8.05 -1.80 13.01
CA GLN A 37 -8.77 -0.96 13.97
C GLN A 37 -9.48 0.24 13.30
N SER A 38 -10.55 0.72 13.94
CA SER A 38 -11.32 1.87 13.47
C SER A 38 -12.13 2.53 14.59
N SER A 39 -12.77 3.66 14.32
CA SER A 39 -13.47 4.48 15.32
C SER A 39 -14.90 4.02 15.65
N SER A 40 -15.48 3.12 14.85
CA SER A 40 -16.82 2.54 15.06
C SER A 40 -16.84 1.10 14.57
N GLN A 41 -17.59 0.23 15.23
CA GLN A 41 -17.72 -1.20 14.89
C GLN A 41 -18.22 -1.41 13.45
N ALA A 42 -19.01 -0.47 12.91
CA ALA A 42 -19.52 -0.55 11.54
C ALA A 42 -18.40 -0.51 10.49
N LYS A 43 -17.27 0.15 10.80
CA LYS A 43 -16.11 0.23 9.92
C LYS A 43 -15.21 -1.00 9.99
N TYR A 44 -15.35 -1.83 11.03
CA TYR A 44 -14.59 -3.07 11.15
C TYR A 44 -15.00 -4.08 10.08
N TRP A 45 -14.06 -4.95 9.74
CA TRP A 45 -14.38 -6.15 9.01
C TRP A 45 -14.90 -7.22 9.97
N ASN A 46 -16.23 -7.32 10.09
CA ASN A 46 -16.90 -8.13 11.11
C ASN A 46 -16.99 -9.63 10.73
N ASN A 47 -16.31 -10.08 9.68
CA ASN A 47 -16.26 -11.51 9.35
C ASN A 47 -15.34 -12.24 10.34
N GLY A 48 -15.89 -13.22 11.08
CA GLY A 48 -15.17 -13.93 12.14
C GLY A 48 -13.92 -14.71 11.69
N ARG A 49 -13.77 -15.00 10.39
CA ARG A 49 -12.59 -15.66 9.81
C ARG A 49 -11.77 -14.74 8.91
N GLY A 50 -12.20 -13.49 8.74
CA GLY A 50 -11.70 -12.58 7.71
C GLY A 50 -10.19 -12.37 7.80
N TRP A 51 -9.75 -11.66 8.83
CA TRP A 51 -8.33 -11.35 9.00
C TRP A 51 -7.44 -12.58 9.15
N LEU A 52 -7.91 -13.62 9.85
CA LEU A 52 -7.17 -14.88 9.97
C LEU A 52 -6.90 -15.52 8.59
N GLY A 53 -7.91 -15.54 7.71
CA GLY A 53 -7.79 -16.08 6.36
C GLY A 53 -6.82 -15.29 5.49
N VAL A 54 -6.86 -13.96 5.59
CA VAL A 54 -5.95 -13.06 4.85
C VAL A 54 -4.51 -13.17 5.33
N VAL A 55 -4.28 -13.14 6.65
CA VAL A 55 -2.93 -13.29 7.23
C VAL A 55 -2.33 -14.64 6.83
N LYS A 56 -3.11 -15.73 6.89
CA LYS A 56 -2.65 -17.04 6.45
C LYS A 56 -2.28 -17.07 4.96
N HIS A 57 -3.11 -16.45 4.11
CA HIS A 57 -2.87 -16.36 2.67
C HIS A 57 -1.59 -15.61 2.35
N LEU A 58 -1.40 -14.43 2.94
CA LEU A 58 -0.20 -13.61 2.76
C LEU A 58 1.07 -14.34 3.20
N LYS A 59 1.04 -15.00 4.36
CA LYS A 59 2.18 -15.80 4.83
C LYS A 59 2.52 -16.95 3.89
N ALA A 60 1.51 -17.64 3.35
CA ALA A 60 1.72 -18.70 2.36
C ALA A 60 2.36 -18.17 1.07
N LYS A 61 2.17 -16.89 0.75
CA LYS A 61 2.82 -16.19 -0.38
C LYS A 61 4.22 -15.67 -0.06
N GLY A 62 4.74 -15.88 1.15
CA GLY A 62 6.08 -15.46 1.57
C GLY A 62 6.15 -14.07 2.21
N TYR A 63 5.01 -13.44 2.53
CA TYR A 63 4.99 -12.13 3.17
C TYR A 63 5.15 -12.20 4.68
N ARG A 64 5.90 -11.24 5.22
CA ARG A 64 5.69 -10.74 6.59
C ARG A 64 4.43 -9.86 6.61
N VAL A 65 3.63 -9.98 7.66
CA VAL A 65 2.36 -9.25 7.78
C VAL A 65 2.38 -8.41 9.05
N LEU A 66 2.38 -7.09 8.91
CA LEU A 66 2.62 -6.15 10.00
C LEU A 66 1.34 -5.39 10.31
N CYS A 67 0.82 -5.51 11.53
CA CYS A 67 -0.31 -4.71 11.98
C CYS A 67 0.19 -3.37 12.52
N ILE A 68 -0.20 -2.28 11.87
CA ILE A 68 0.34 -0.93 12.14
C ILE A 68 -0.68 0.00 12.81
N ASP A 69 -1.74 -0.57 13.37
CA ASP A 69 -2.78 0.15 14.09
C ASP A 69 -2.22 0.93 15.28
N ARG A 70 -2.94 1.96 15.72
CA ARG A 70 -2.53 2.71 16.92
C ARG A 70 -2.67 1.87 18.19
N GLU A 71 -3.74 1.10 18.30
CA GLU A 71 -4.07 0.27 19.47
C GLU A 71 -4.06 -1.20 19.04
N ASN A 72 -3.51 -2.12 19.84
CA ASN A 72 -3.60 -3.56 19.56
C ASN A 72 -4.95 -4.16 19.99
N VAL A 73 -5.65 -3.52 20.93
CA VAL A 73 -7.01 -3.87 21.34
C VAL A 73 -7.82 -2.59 21.40
N TYR A 74 -8.91 -2.52 20.64
CA TYR A 74 -9.81 -1.37 20.68
C TYR A 74 -11.27 -1.82 20.58
N GLY A 75 -12.13 -1.12 21.32
CA GLY A 75 -13.50 -1.52 21.49
C GLY A 75 -14.22 -0.71 22.55
N MET A 76 -15.54 -0.86 22.59
CA MET A 76 -16.39 -0.28 23.62
C MET A 76 -17.50 -1.27 23.96
N LYS A 77 -17.98 -1.21 25.21
CA LYS A 77 -19.07 -2.06 25.72
C LYS A 77 -18.73 -3.55 25.56
N SER A 78 -19.50 -4.29 24.76
CA SER A 78 -19.34 -5.74 24.57
C SER A 78 -18.49 -6.11 23.35
N ARG A 79 -18.02 -5.12 22.57
CA ARG A 79 -17.25 -5.35 21.33
C ARG A 79 -15.81 -4.91 21.51
N PHE A 80 -14.91 -5.89 21.53
CA PHE A 80 -13.47 -5.68 21.49
C PHE A 80 -12.88 -6.35 20.25
N ASN A 81 -12.04 -5.60 19.56
CA ASN A 81 -11.34 -6.06 18.37
C ASN A 81 -9.84 -6.10 18.70
N ILE A 82 -9.24 -7.27 18.51
CA ILE A 82 -7.84 -7.51 18.80
C ILE A 82 -7.04 -7.51 17.50
N ILE A 83 -5.74 -7.23 17.62
CA ILE A 83 -4.75 -7.44 16.56
C ILE A 83 -4.96 -8.81 15.89
N PRO A 84 -5.00 -8.89 14.55
CA PRO A 84 -5.15 -10.15 13.85
C PRO A 84 -4.12 -11.21 14.24
N TYR A 85 -4.60 -12.40 14.59
CA TYR A 85 -3.73 -13.52 14.94
C TYR A 85 -2.74 -13.83 13.80
N GLY A 86 -1.46 -13.90 14.16
CA GLY A 86 -0.37 -14.15 13.23
C GLY A 86 0.22 -12.90 12.57
N ALA A 87 -0.39 -11.72 12.71
CA ALA A 87 0.28 -10.48 12.33
C ALA A 87 1.38 -10.15 13.35
N GLU A 88 2.46 -9.52 12.88
CA GLU A 88 3.50 -8.96 13.71
C GLU A 88 3.00 -7.66 14.36
N ASP A 89 3.29 -7.48 15.64
CA ASP A 89 2.85 -6.31 16.41
C ASP A 89 3.74 -5.10 16.12
N PHE A 90 3.27 -4.26 15.19
CA PHE A 90 3.83 -2.93 14.90
C PHE A 90 2.86 -1.85 15.39
N THR A 91 2.00 -2.18 16.36
CA THR A 91 1.00 -1.25 16.86
C THR A 91 1.63 -0.17 17.74
N GLY A 92 0.83 0.79 18.18
CA GLY A 92 1.24 1.81 19.13
C GLY A 92 1.05 3.24 18.63
N LYS A 93 1.03 4.18 19.58
CA LYS A 93 0.91 5.61 19.32
C LYS A 93 2.25 6.23 18.93
N LEU A 94 2.75 5.83 17.77
CA LEU A 94 3.98 6.36 17.17
C LEU A 94 3.70 7.59 16.29
N PRO A 95 4.69 8.46 16.07
CA PRO A 95 4.59 9.55 15.11
C PRO A 95 4.16 9.06 13.72
N LEU A 96 3.27 9.80 13.05
CA LEU A 96 2.79 9.41 11.73
C LEU A 96 3.91 9.32 10.69
N SER A 97 4.99 10.10 10.84
CA SER A 97 6.19 10.00 10.01
C SER A 97 6.82 8.61 10.03
N GLU A 98 6.83 7.94 11.18
CA GLU A 98 7.38 6.57 11.27
C GLU A 98 6.48 5.55 10.56
N ARG A 99 5.16 5.78 10.55
CA ARG A 99 4.22 4.98 9.76
C ARG A 99 4.42 5.20 8.27
N ILE A 100 4.68 6.44 7.85
CA ILE A 100 5.01 6.78 6.46
C ILE A 100 6.30 6.08 6.03
N ASP A 101 7.37 6.16 6.83
CA ASP A 101 8.65 5.50 6.54
C ASP A 101 8.49 3.97 6.43
N LEU A 102 7.68 3.37 7.30
CA LEU A 102 7.36 1.94 7.25
C LEU A 102 6.53 1.57 6.00
N LEU A 103 5.51 2.37 5.67
CA LEU A 103 4.66 2.13 4.50
C LEU A 103 5.42 2.32 3.19
N TYR A 104 6.39 3.25 3.15
CA TYR A 104 7.18 3.56 1.96
C TYR A 104 7.93 2.35 1.39
N HIS A 105 8.23 1.36 2.23
CA HIS A 105 8.93 0.14 1.85
C HIS A 105 8.04 -1.11 1.81
N ALA A 106 6.74 -0.99 2.13
CA ALA A 106 5.78 -2.08 2.03
C ALA A 106 5.40 -2.34 0.56
N ASP A 107 5.14 -3.58 0.20
CA ASP A 107 4.71 -3.92 -1.17
C ASP A 107 3.30 -3.39 -1.46
N PHE A 108 2.41 -3.46 -0.46
CA PHE A 108 1.06 -2.90 -0.48
C PHE A 108 0.47 -2.86 0.94
N PHE A 109 -0.74 -2.30 1.04
CA PHE A 109 -1.48 -2.16 2.28
C PHE A 109 -2.90 -2.74 2.19
N ILE A 110 -3.39 -3.30 3.30
CA ILE A 110 -4.77 -3.77 3.44
C ILE A 110 -5.40 -3.09 4.65
N GLY A 111 -6.51 -2.38 4.45
CA GLY A 111 -7.16 -1.66 5.54
C GLY A 111 -8.65 -1.50 5.39
N LEU A 112 -9.21 -0.80 6.37
CA LEU A 112 -10.63 -0.47 6.46
C LEU A 112 -10.92 0.91 5.86
N SER A 113 -12.16 1.38 5.92
CA SER A 113 -12.48 2.81 5.73
C SER A 113 -12.05 3.62 6.98
N SER A 114 -10.73 3.69 7.21
CA SER A 114 -10.09 4.38 8.32
C SER A 114 -8.88 5.20 7.85
N GLY A 115 -8.34 6.06 8.72
CA GLY A 115 -7.29 7.02 8.38
C GLY A 115 -6.01 6.38 7.80
N LEU A 116 -5.63 5.18 8.24
CA LEU A 116 -4.40 4.53 7.77
C LEU A 116 -4.46 4.15 6.28
N SER A 117 -5.64 3.87 5.74
CA SER A 117 -5.83 3.66 4.30
C SER A 117 -5.51 4.91 3.49
N TRP A 118 -5.88 6.09 4.00
CA TRP A 118 -5.53 7.37 3.39
C TRP A 118 -4.03 7.66 3.46
N VAL A 119 -3.39 7.30 4.57
CA VAL A 119 -1.94 7.44 4.73
C VAL A 119 -1.22 6.55 3.72
N ALA A 120 -1.60 5.27 3.61
CA ALA A 120 -1.02 4.34 2.63
C ALA A 120 -1.21 4.83 1.18
N ASN A 121 -2.43 5.30 0.84
CA ASN A 121 -2.69 5.90 -0.46
C ASN A 121 -1.83 7.14 -0.71
N GLY A 122 -1.64 7.97 0.30
CA GLY A 122 -0.81 9.17 0.20
C GLY A 122 0.69 8.89 0.04
N VAL A 123 1.17 7.77 0.59
CA VAL A 123 2.54 7.28 0.33
C VAL A 123 2.70 6.79 -1.12
N GLY A 124 1.59 6.40 -1.76
CA GLY A 124 1.56 5.96 -3.15
C GLY A 124 1.77 4.45 -3.33
N ILE A 125 1.53 3.64 -2.29
CA ILE A 125 1.53 2.17 -2.40
C ILE A 125 0.12 1.66 -2.75
N PRO A 126 -0.01 0.47 -3.37
CA PRO A 126 -1.31 -0.14 -3.65
C PRO A 126 -2.11 -0.40 -2.36
N VAL A 127 -3.42 -0.13 -2.38
CA VAL A 127 -4.30 -0.27 -1.20
C VAL A 127 -5.51 -1.16 -1.51
N VAL A 128 -5.61 -2.29 -0.81
CA VAL A 128 -6.83 -3.09 -0.70
C VAL A 128 -7.71 -2.48 0.39
N LEU A 129 -8.90 -1.98 0.02
CA LEU A 129 -9.80 -1.30 0.96
C LEU A 129 -11.07 -2.12 1.20
N ILE A 130 -11.23 -2.63 2.42
CA ILE A 130 -12.37 -3.45 2.84
C ILE A 130 -13.39 -2.55 3.54
N SER A 131 -14.58 -2.40 2.95
CA SER A 131 -15.69 -1.69 3.59
C SER A 131 -17.03 -2.08 2.94
N GLY A 132 -18.02 -2.44 3.75
CA GLY A 132 -19.42 -2.48 3.34
C GLY A 132 -20.25 -1.33 3.90
N PHE A 133 -19.70 -0.59 4.85
CA PHE A 133 -20.35 0.52 5.53
C PHE A 133 -20.48 1.77 4.65
N THR A 134 -19.49 1.96 3.77
CA THR A 134 -19.40 3.07 2.81
C THR A 134 -19.49 2.54 1.38
N LEU A 135 -20.00 3.36 0.47
CA LEU A 135 -19.96 3.11 -0.98
C LEU A 135 -18.59 3.50 -1.55
N PRO A 136 -18.16 2.96 -2.71
CA PRO A 136 -16.81 3.17 -3.24
C PRO A 136 -16.43 4.63 -3.48
N PHE A 137 -17.38 5.51 -3.79
CA PHE A 137 -17.12 6.93 -4.01
C PHE A 137 -16.81 7.72 -2.73
N ASN A 138 -16.94 7.09 -1.55
CA ASN A 138 -16.71 7.74 -0.27
C ASN A 138 -15.22 7.96 0.02
N GLU A 139 -14.36 7.07 -0.48
CA GLU A 139 -12.92 7.13 -0.29
C GLU A 139 -12.20 7.55 -1.58
N PHE A 140 -10.87 7.44 -1.58
CA PHE A 140 -10.06 7.55 -2.78
C PHE A 140 -10.31 6.35 -3.71
N ALA A 141 -10.17 6.59 -5.02
CA ALA A 141 -10.26 5.53 -6.01
C ALA A 141 -9.10 4.52 -5.84
N THR A 142 -9.45 3.24 -5.73
CA THR A 142 -8.51 2.11 -5.81
C THR A 142 -9.18 0.98 -6.58
N PRO A 143 -8.49 0.31 -7.53
CA PRO A 143 -9.04 -0.85 -8.23
C PRO A 143 -9.19 -2.07 -7.30
N TYR A 144 -8.68 -1.99 -6.06
CA TYR A 144 -8.66 -3.06 -5.08
C TYR A 144 -9.68 -2.84 -3.94
N ARG A 145 -10.77 -2.13 -4.21
CA ARG A 145 -11.89 -1.92 -3.28
C ARG A 145 -12.71 -3.21 -3.12
N VAL A 146 -12.96 -3.64 -1.88
CA VAL A 146 -13.74 -4.86 -1.57
C VAL A 146 -15.04 -4.53 -0.83
N ILE A 147 -16.17 -4.80 -1.47
CA ILE A 147 -17.53 -4.60 -0.95
C ILE A 147 -18.43 -5.74 -1.45
N ASN A 148 -19.43 -6.12 -0.64
CA ASN A 148 -20.49 -7.06 -1.05
C ASN A 148 -21.81 -6.30 -1.24
N TYR A 149 -22.33 -6.28 -2.47
CA TYR A 149 -23.57 -5.58 -2.83
C TYR A 149 -24.85 -6.39 -2.62
N HIS A 150 -24.74 -7.69 -2.27
CA HIS A 150 -25.90 -8.58 -2.11
C HIS A 150 -26.54 -8.52 -0.71
N VAL A 151 -25.97 -7.73 0.20
CA VAL A 151 -26.45 -7.53 1.59
C VAL A 151 -26.57 -6.03 1.89
N CYS A 152 -27.10 -5.65 3.05
CA CYS A 152 -27.09 -4.26 3.51
C CYS A 152 -25.69 -3.67 3.37
N ASN A 153 -25.60 -2.48 2.76
CA ASN A 153 -24.36 -1.75 2.57
C ASN A 153 -24.63 -0.23 2.52
N GLY A 154 -23.55 0.57 2.52
CA GLY A 154 -23.60 2.01 2.26
C GLY A 154 -24.32 2.86 3.31
N CYS A 155 -24.43 2.38 4.56
CA CYS A 155 -25.13 3.09 5.64
C CYS A 155 -24.59 4.51 5.89
N TRP A 156 -23.29 4.74 5.69
CA TRP A 156 -22.69 6.06 5.85
C TRP A 156 -23.13 7.07 4.80
N ASN A 157 -23.46 6.59 3.60
CA ASN A 157 -23.76 7.44 2.43
C ASN A 157 -25.26 7.68 2.24
N ASP A 158 -26.09 7.05 3.07
CA ASP A 158 -27.54 7.20 3.03
C ASP A 158 -27.96 8.47 3.78
N THR A 159 -28.54 9.42 3.05
CA THR A 159 -28.96 10.72 3.59
C THR A 159 -30.20 10.64 4.48
N GLN A 160 -30.87 9.48 4.53
CA GLN A 160 -32.04 9.25 5.40
C GLN A 160 -31.65 8.80 6.81
N VAL A 161 -30.38 8.48 7.06
CA VAL A 161 -29.88 8.05 8.37
C VAL A 161 -28.83 9.01 8.91
N VAL A 162 -28.85 9.22 10.23
CA VAL A 162 -27.88 10.08 10.92
C VAL A 162 -26.89 9.22 11.70
N PHE A 163 -25.60 9.46 11.48
CA PHE A 163 -24.54 8.78 12.22
C PHE A 163 -24.54 9.20 13.69
N ASP A 164 -24.59 8.23 14.60
CA ASP A 164 -24.46 8.49 16.04
C ASP A 164 -23.02 8.30 16.50
N HIS A 165 -22.34 9.42 16.77
CA HIS A 165 -20.95 9.44 17.24
C HIS A 165 -20.74 8.82 18.62
N LYS A 166 -21.79 8.70 19.43
CA LYS A 166 -21.73 8.11 20.79
C LYS A 166 -21.98 6.60 20.77
N ASP A 167 -22.47 6.08 19.66
CA ASP A 167 -22.78 4.67 19.49
C ASP A 167 -21.69 3.93 18.72
N PHE A 168 -20.75 3.32 19.44
CA PHE A 168 -19.70 2.51 18.82
C PHE A 168 -20.27 1.38 17.96
N GLU A 169 -21.41 0.80 18.35
CA GLU A 169 -22.09 -0.30 17.66
C GLU A 169 -23.17 0.19 16.66
N TRP A 170 -23.03 1.43 16.17
CA TRP A 170 -23.99 2.03 15.25
C TRP A 170 -24.25 1.15 14.02
N CYS A 171 -25.50 0.76 13.82
CA CYS A 171 -25.97 0.04 12.64
C CYS A 171 -27.44 0.42 12.43
N PRO A 172 -27.74 1.51 11.71
CA PRO A 172 -29.03 2.19 11.79
C PRO A 172 -30.21 1.32 11.34
N ARG A 173 -29.96 0.34 10.45
CA ARG A 173 -31.00 -0.51 9.86
C ARG A 173 -31.19 -1.85 10.59
N LEU A 174 -30.14 -2.37 11.24
CA LEU A 174 -30.06 -3.80 11.63
C LEU A 174 -29.46 -4.03 13.03
N LYS A 175 -29.26 -2.99 13.84
CA LYS A 175 -28.73 -3.14 15.21
C LYS A 175 -29.65 -4.02 16.07
N GLY A 176 -29.06 -4.93 16.84
CA GLY A 176 -29.80 -5.83 17.73
C GLY A 176 -30.47 -7.02 17.02
N THR A 177 -30.21 -7.21 15.72
CA THR A 177 -30.72 -8.34 14.94
C THR A 177 -29.59 -9.30 14.56
N ASP A 178 -29.93 -10.52 14.14
CA ASP A 178 -28.97 -11.50 13.62
C ASP A 178 -28.24 -11.03 12.35
N ARG A 179 -28.72 -9.95 11.74
CA ARG A 179 -28.17 -9.33 10.53
C ARG A 179 -27.28 -8.11 10.82
N GLN A 180 -27.06 -7.78 12.09
CA GLN A 180 -26.18 -6.67 12.46
C GLN A 180 -24.78 -6.83 11.84
N PHE A 181 -24.28 -5.74 11.22
CA PHE A 181 -23.01 -5.68 10.49
C PHE A 181 -22.87 -6.66 9.32
N GLU A 182 -23.98 -7.13 8.73
CA GLU A 182 -23.93 -8.00 7.55
C GLU A 182 -23.09 -7.41 6.40
N CYS A 183 -23.08 -6.07 6.30
CA CYS A 183 -22.31 -5.30 5.34
C CYS A 183 -20.83 -5.69 5.25
N SER A 184 -20.20 -6.09 6.37
CA SER A 184 -18.82 -6.57 6.37
C SER A 184 -18.69 -8.03 6.81
N ARG A 185 -19.67 -8.61 7.51
CA ARG A 185 -19.67 -10.06 7.82
C ARG A 185 -19.68 -10.92 6.56
N TYR A 186 -20.38 -10.51 5.51
CA TYR A 186 -20.47 -11.27 4.25
C TYR A 186 -19.40 -10.89 3.22
N ILE A 187 -18.41 -10.08 3.59
CA ILE A 187 -17.17 -9.98 2.82
C ILE A 187 -16.28 -11.14 3.29
N THR A 188 -16.12 -12.18 2.47
CA THR A 188 -15.38 -13.38 2.86
C THR A 188 -13.87 -13.19 2.66
N PRO A 189 -13.01 -13.90 3.43
CA PRO A 189 -11.56 -13.85 3.20
C PRO A 189 -11.17 -14.29 1.79
N GLU A 190 -11.90 -15.21 1.17
CA GLU A 190 -11.63 -15.66 -0.20
C GLU A 190 -11.86 -14.54 -1.23
N ALA A 191 -12.89 -13.70 -1.03
CA ALA A 191 -13.13 -12.54 -1.87
C ALA A 191 -11.99 -11.52 -1.74
N VAL A 192 -11.51 -11.27 -0.52
CA VAL A 192 -10.35 -10.39 -0.27
C VAL A 192 -9.08 -10.99 -0.87
N ASN A 193 -8.83 -12.29 -0.69
CA ASN A 193 -7.65 -12.98 -1.21
C ASN A 193 -7.59 -12.95 -2.74
N LYS A 194 -8.73 -13.07 -3.44
CA LYS A 194 -8.79 -12.90 -4.91
C LYS A 194 -8.35 -11.50 -5.33
N VAL A 195 -8.74 -10.47 -4.59
CA VAL A 195 -8.32 -9.09 -4.85
C VAL A 195 -6.83 -8.90 -4.57
N ILE A 196 -6.32 -9.52 -3.50
CA ILE A 196 -4.88 -9.55 -3.19
C ILE A 196 -4.11 -10.23 -4.33
N ASP A 197 -4.55 -11.40 -4.79
CA ASP A 197 -3.90 -12.14 -5.87
C ASP A 197 -3.90 -11.33 -7.18
N LYS A 198 -5.00 -10.63 -7.49
CA LYS A 198 -5.06 -9.69 -8.62
C LYS A 198 -4.06 -8.54 -8.44
N LEU A 199 -4.03 -7.89 -7.27
CA LEU A 199 -3.08 -6.82 -6.98
C LEU A 199 -1.64 -7.28 -7.17
N MET A 200 -1.30 -8.45 -6.62
CA MET A 200 0.04 -9.02 -6.77
C MET A 200 0.40 -9.26 -8.23
N ALA A 201 -0.55 -9.74 -9.05
CA ALA A 201 -0.33 -9.93 -10.48
C ALA A 201 -0.15 -8.59 -11.22
N ASP A 202 -1.03 -7.61 -10.95
CA ASP A 202 -0.98 -6.28 -11.57
C ASP A 202 0.35 -5.54 -11.27
N HIS A 203 0.91 -5.75 -10.07
CA HIS A 203 2.16 -5.14 -9.62
C HIS A 203 3.39 -6.06 -9.70
N GLN A 204 3.25 -7.26 -10.28
CA GLN A 204 4.33 -8.24 -10.45
C GLN A 204 5.07 -8.59 -9.14
N LEU A 205 4.31 -8.75 -8.06
CA LEU A 205 4.82 -9.03 -6.72
C LEU A 205 4.93 -10.53 -6.47
N TYR A 206 6.16 -11.05 -6.36
CA TYR A 206 6.45 -12.47 -6.14
C TYR A 206 7.44 -12.66 -4.98
N PRO A 207 6.97 -12.62 -3.71
CA PRO A 207 7.84 -12.63 -2.53
C PRO A 207 8.73 -13.88 -2.40
N LEU A 208 8.26 -15.02 -2.91
CA LEU A 208 8.98 -16.29 -2.92
C LEU A 208 9.85 -16.51 -4.16
N ALA A 209 9.77 -15.62 -5.16
CA ALA A 209 10.63 -15.75 -6.32
C ALA A 209 12.10 -15.61 -5.88
N PRO A 210 13.01 -16.46 -6.40
CA PRO A 210 14.43 -16.26 -6.17
C PRO A 210 14.78 -14.85 -6.63
N LYS A 211 15.46 -14.09 -5.77
CA LYS A 211 15.93 -12.75 -6.13
C LYS A 211 16.72 -12.91 -7.42
N GLN A 212 16.23 -12.32 -8.52
CA GLN A 212 17.07 -12.17 -9.69
C GLN A 212 18.32 -11.43 -9.23
N PRO A 213 19.53 -11.88 -9.63
CA PRO A 213 20.72 -11.09 -9.40
C PRO A 213 20.43 -9.69 -9.93
N ALA A 214 20.72 -8.68 -9.11
CA ALA A 214 20.62 -7.30 -9.55
C ALA A 214 21.29 -7.20 -10.93
N PRO A 215 20.71 -6.49 -11.91
CA PRO A 215 21.33 -6.37 -13.23
C PRO A 215 22.79 -5.98 -13.03
N ASP A 216 23.67 -6.89 -13.45
CA ASP A 216 25.08 -6.86 -13.08
C ASP A 216 25.68 -5.51 -13.45
N LYS A 217 26.42 -4.92 -12.50
CA LYS A 217 27.42 -3.88 -12.75
C LYS A 217 28.54 -4.33 -13.72
N ALA A 218 28.45 -5.54 -14.28
CA ALA A 218 29.32 -6.03 -15.35
C ALA A 218 29.10 -5.26 -16.66
N ALA A 219 27.87 -4.81 -16.96
CA ALA A 219 27.59 -4.04 -18.17
C ALA A 219 28.23 -2.64 -18.14
N SER A 220 28.38 -2.03 -16.95
CA SER A 220 29.10 -0.77 -16.80
C SER A 220 30.63 -0.94 -16.88
N ALA A 221 31.17 -2.07 -16.43
CA ALA A 221 32.60 -2.34 -16.48
C ALA A 221 33.10 -2.67 -17.91
N GLU A 222 32.30 -3.40 -18.70
CA GLU A 222 32.62 -3.63 -20.12
C GLU A 222 32.48 -2.34 -20.95
N ALA A 223 31.49 -1.50 -20.67
CA ALA A 223 31.33 -0.21 -21.35
C ALA A 223 32.47 0.78 -21.03
N GLU A 224 32.93 0.84 -19.78
CA GLU A 224 34.07 1.67 -19.37
C GLU A 224 35.41 1.16 -19.91
N SER A 225 35.58 -0.16 -20.05
CA SER A 225 36.74 -0.80 -20.67
C SER A 225 36.83 -0.50 -22.17
N ILE A 226 35.71 -0.61 -22.89
CA ILE A 226 35.63 -0.33 -24.33
C ILE A 226 35.85 1.17 -24.60
N ALA A 227 35.27 2.06 -23.77
CA ALA A 227 35.48 3.50 -23.87
C ALA A 227 36.95 3.90 -23.61
N SER A 228 37.60 3.30 -22.60
CA SER A 228 39.01 3.56 -22.28
C SER A 228 39.96 3.03 -23.37
N ALA A 229 39.65 1.88 -23.97
CA ALA A 229 40.42 1.33 -25.09
C ALA A 229 40.28 2.16 -26.39
N ALA A 230 39.12 2.79 -26.60
CA ALA A 230 38.89 3.69 -27.74
C ALA A 230 39.66 5.02 -27.59
N ILE A 231 39.70 5.60 -26.37
CA ILE A 231 40.40 6.87 -26.11
C ILE A 231 41.93 6.75 -26.29
N ASN A 232 42.53 5.62 -25.87
CA ASN A 232 43.97 5.38 -26.00
C ASN A 232 44.43 5.18 -27.46
N LYS A 233 43.58 4.63 -28.35
CA LYS A 233 43.89 4.51 -29.78
C LYS A 233 43.92 5.87 -30.49
N THR A 234 43.09 6.82 -30.07
CA THR A 234 43.02 8.16 -30.67
C THR A 234 44.17 9.07 -30.24
N THR A 235 44.76 8.83 -29.06
CA THR A 235 45.93 9.58 -28.57
C THR A 235 47.25 9.07 -29.16
N ALA A 236 47.38 7.77 -29.46
CA ALA A 236 48.57 7.21 -30.10
C ALA A 236 48.77 7.65 -31.56
N ALA A 237 47.69 8.05 -32.27
CA ALA A 237 47.76 8.46 -33.68
C ALA A 237 48.22 9.93 -33.88
N LYS A 238 48.37 10.74 -32.83
CA LYS A 238 48.71 12.17 -32.94
C LYS A 238 50.18 12.54 -32.69
N THR A 239 51.07 11.58 -32.40
CA THR A 239 52.48 11.86 -32.05
C THR A 239 53.54 11.47 -33.09
N THR A 240 53.20 10.94 -34.27
CA THR A 240 54.17 10.67 -35.34
C THR A 240 54.01 11.62 -36.52
N GLY A 241 54.56 12.83 -36.39
CA GLY A 241 54.56 13.82 -37.46
C GLY A 241 55.47 15.00 -37.17
N LYS A 242 56.79 14.79 -37.05
CA LYS A 242 57.78 15.88 -37.01
C LYS A 242 59.00 15.60 -37.89
N ALA A 243 59.13 16.46 -38.90
CA ALA A 243 60.36 17.07 -39.43
C ALA A 243 61.42 16.19 -40.12
N LYS A 244 61.48 16.27 -41.46
CA LYS A 244 62.76 16.19 -42.21
C LYS A 244 63.16 17.60 -42.68
N LYS A 245 64.19 18.16 -42.03
CA LYS A 245 65.01 19.25 -42.59
C LYS A 245 66.03 18.62 -43.54
N ALA A 246 66.12 19.10 -44.78
CA ALA A 246 67.26 18.89 -45.65
C ALA A 246 67.83 20.26 -46.05
N ARG A 247 69.10 20.45 -45.69
CA ARG A 247 70.02 21.55 -46.05
C ARG A 247 70.97 20.89 -47.07
N ILE A 248 71.35 21.49 -48.19
CA ILE A 248 72.52 22.39 -48.34
C ILE A 248 72.62 22.79 -49.84
N ARG A 249 73.09 24.02 -50.06
CA ARG A 249 73.46 24.67 -51.33
C ARG A 249 74.68 24.04 -52.03
N LYS A 250 74.66 23.92 -53.36
CA LYS A 250 75.42 24.74 -54.33
C LYS A 250 75.07 24.28 -55.73
#